data_AF-W1NP50-F1
#
_entry.id   AF-W1NP50-F1
#
_cell.length_a   1.000
_cell.length_b   1.000
_cell.length_c   1.000
_cell.angle_alpha   90.00
_cell.angle_beta   90.00
_cell.angle_gamma   90.00
#
_symmetry.space_group_name_H-M   'P 1'
#
loop_
_entity.id
_entity.type
_entity.pdbx_description
1 polymer ?
#
loop_
_entity_poly.entity_id
_entity_poly.type
_entity_poly.pdbx_seq_one_letter_code
_entity_poly.pdbx_strand_id
1 'polypeptide(L)' 'MWFHRGQDVGSEELLRQGFTYVFTLTFGSPEDFMAYSSHPSHLEFAGKFMAAIEKVIVFDYTPGFMKSSEEKLA' A
#
# COMPACT_ATOMS: atom_id res chain seq x y z
N MET A 1 2.24 -9.23 -11.25
CA MET A 1 1.86 -8.06 -10.44
C MET A 1 0.37 -7.81 -10.61
N TRP A 2 -0.38 -7.74 -9.50
CA TRP A 2 -1.77 -7.27 -9.50
C TRP A 2 -1.83 -5.84 -8.95
N PHE A 3 -2.59 -4.95 -9.58
CA PHE A 3 -2.69 -3.54 -9.20
C PHE A 3 -4.14 -3.13 -8.97
N HIS A 4 -4.41 -2.44 -7.86
CA HIS A 4 -5.69 -1.81 -7.55
C HIS A 4 -5.47 -0.37 -7.08
N ARG A 5 -6.46 0.49 -7.36
CA ARG A 5 -6.56 1.85 -6.82
C ARG A 5 -7.97 2.06 -6.26
N GLY A 6 -8.05 2.70 -5.09
CA GLY A 6 -9.30 3.17 -4.50
C GLY A 6 -9.20 4.65 -4.15
N GLN A 7 -10.34 5.35 -4.19
CA GLN A 7 -10.48 6.66 -3.55
C GLN A 7 -11.17 6.44 -2.20
N ASP A 8 -10.70 7.12 -1.17
CA ASP A 8 -11.35 7.04 0.14
C ASP A 8 -12.70 7.77 0.11
N VAL A 9 -13.75 7.06 0.55
CA VAL A 9 -15.15 7.50 0.61
C VAL A 9 -15.69 7.51 2.05
N GLY A 10 -14.84 7.26 3.05
CA GLY A 10 -15.23 7.10 4.45
C GLY A 10 -15.69 8.41 5.09
N SER A 11 -16.55 8.30 6.11
CA SER A 11 -17.11 9.42 6.88
C SER A 11 -16.21 9.92 8.00
N GLU A 12 -15.28 9.10 8.49
CA GLU A 12 -14.45 9.40 9.64
C GLU A 12 -13.20 10.20 9.25
N GLU A 13 -13.38 11.49 8.97
CA GLU A 13 -12.30 12.41 8.60
C GLU A 13 -11.09 12.35 9.56
N LEU A 14 -11.33 12.18 10.86
CA LEU A 14 -10.29 12.07 11.90
C LEU A 14 -9.38 10.84 11.71
N LEU A 15 -9.88 9.75 11.12
CA LEU A 15 -9.11 8.52 10.88
C LEU A 15 -8.37 8.56 9.53
N ARG A 16 -8.89 9.31 8.55
CA ARG A 16 -8.27 9.46 7.24
C ARG A 16 -6.92 10.15 7.31
N GLN A 17 -6.70 10.98 8.34
CA GLN A 17 -5.52 11.81 8.50
C GLN A 17 -5.16 12.57 7.21
N GLY A 18 -6.17 12.99 6.44
CA GLY A 18 -6.03 13.68 5.15
C GLY A 18 -5.48 12.84 3.98
N PHE A 19 -5.47 11.51 4.06
CA PHE A 19 -5.22 10.64 2.91
C PHE A 19 -6.50 10.48 2.06
N THR A 20 -6.34 10.46 0.74
CA THR A 20 -7.46 10.54 -0.22
C THR A 20 -7.54 9.35 -1.18
N TYR A 21 -6.42 8.66 -1.40
CA TYR A 21 -6.34 7.50 -2.30
C TYR A 21 -5.52 6.38 -1.66
N VAL A 22 -5.85 5.14 -2.05
CA VAL A 22 -5.09 3.94 -1.73
C VAL A 22 -4.67 3.25 -3.02
N PHE A 23 -3.44 2.75 -3.03
CA PHE A 23 -2.90 1.92 -4.10
C PHE A 23 -2.45 0.60 -3.49
N THR A 24 -2.80 -0.52 -4.11
CA THR A 24 -2.40 -1.85 -3.66
C THR A 24 -1.72 -2.58 -4.80
N LEU A 25 -0.48 -2.98 -4.57
CA LEU A 25 0.30 -3.80 -5.49
C LEU A 25 0.55 -5.15 -4.83
N THR A 26 0.29 -6.23 -5.57
CA THR A 26 0.57 -7.59 -5.12
C THR A 26 1.56 -8.23 -6.08
N PHE A 27 2.68 -8.69 -5.52
CA PHE A 27 3.77 -9.34 -6.24
C PHE A 27 3.74 -10.85 -6.02
N GLY A 28 4.23 -11.63 -6.98
CA GLY A 28 4.29 -13.09 -6.87
C GLY A 28 5.40 -13.54 -5.93
N SER A 29 6.48 -12.78 -5.83
CA SER A 29 7.61 -13.03 -4.94
C SER A 29 8.31 -11.73 -4.51
N PRO A 30 9.23 -11.78 -3.52
CA PRO A 30 10.10 -10.65 -3.18
C PRO A 30 11.01 -10.21 -4.34
N GLU A 31 11.45 -11.12 -5.21
CA GLU A 31 12.27 -10.81 -6.39
C GLU A 31 11.48 -9.99 -7.42
N ASP A 32 10.20 -10.32 -7.64
CA ASP A 32 9.30 -9.54 -8.49
C ASP A 32 9.16 -8.09 -7.99
N PHE A 33 9.05 -7.91 -6.66
CA PHE A 33 9.01 -6.59 -6.04
C PHE A 33 10.33 -5.83 -6.27
N MET A 34 11.48 -6.48 -6.06
CA MET A 34 12.80 -5.87 -6.29
C MET A 34 12.99 -5.46 -7.76
N ALA A 35 12.58 -6.31 -8.70
CA ALA A 35 12.63 -6.03 -10.13
C ALA A 35 11.73 -4.85 -10.51
N TYR A 36 10.52 -4.77 -9.94
CA TYR A 36 9.61 -3.64 -10.13
C TYR A 36 10.19 -2.34 -9.56
N SER A 37 10.64 -2.36 -8.31
CA SER A 37 11.08 -1.17 -7.57
C SER A 37 12.32 -0.52 -8.17
N SER A 38 13.22 -1.33 -8.74
CA SER A 38 14.45 -0.86 -9.41
C SER A 38 14.26 -0.52 -10.90
N HIS A 39 13.10 -0.82 -11.48
CA HIS A 39 12.87 -0.60 -12.91
C HIS A 39 12.90 0.90 -13.26
N PRO A 40 13.61 1.33 -14.33
CA PRO A 40 13.71 2.76 -14.69
C PRO A 40 12.35 3.46 -14.86
N SER A 41 11.36 2.77 -15.43
CA SER A 41 10.00 3.31 -15.58
C SER A 41 9.28 3.52 -14.24
N HIS A 42 9.54 2.67 -13.24
CA HIS A 42 9.03 2.88 -11.89
C HIS A 42 9.68 4.10 -11.25
N LEU A 43 11.00 4.26 -11.38
CA LEU A 43 11.71 5.42 -10.83
C LEU A 43 11.23 6.74 -11.45
N GLU A 44 11.02 6.78 -12.77
CA GLU A 44 10.48 7.95 -13.46
C GLU A 44 9.05 8.27 -12.98
N PHE A 45 8.20 7.25 -12.87
CA PHE A 45 6.84 7.40 -12.36
C PHE A 45 6.84 7.87 -10.90
N ALA A 46 7.67 7.27 -10.04
CA ALA A 46 7.79 7.64 -8.64
C ALA A 46 8.19 9.12 -8.49
N GLY A 47 9.14 9.60 -9.30
CA GLY A 47 9.51 11.02 -9.31
C GLY A 47 8.32 11.94 -9.64
N LYS A 48 7.57 11.61 -10.71
CA LYS A 48 6.36 12.36 -11.10
C LYS A 48 5.26 12.29 -10.05
N PHE A 49 5.07 11.12 -9.46
CA PHE A 49 4.03 10.87 -8.46
C PHE A 49 4.31 11.61 -7.16
N MET A 50 5.55 11.55 -6.65
CA MET A 50 5.96 12.26 -5.45
C MET A 50 5.88 13.79 -5.60
N ALA A 51 6.09 14.32 -6.80
CA ALA A 51 5.91 15.75 -7.08
C ALA A 51 4.43 16.19 -7.09
N ALA A 52 3.49 15.26 -7.26
CA ALA A 52 2.06 15.54 -7.39
C ALA A 52 1.25 15.31 -6.10
N ILE A 53 1.86 14.73 -5.06
CA ILE A 53 1.18 14.39 -3.80
C ILE A 53 1.80 15.15 -2.63
N GLU A 54 0.97 15.52 -1.65
CA GLU A 54 1.42 16.23 -0.45
C GLU A 54 2.12 15.28 0.54
N LYS A 55 1.63 14.05 0.66
CA LYS A 55 2.12 13.03 1.59
C LYS A 55 1.80 11.62 1.10
N VAL A 56 2.60 10.66 1.54
CA VAL A 56 2.42 9.24 1.25
C VAL A 56 2.88 8.40 2.43
N ILE A 57 2.22 7.27 2.66
CA ILE A 57 2.70 6.20 3.53
C ILE A 57 2.74 4.94 2.67
N VAL A 58 3.86 4.23 2.72
CA VAL A 58 4.09 2.99 1.95
C VAL A 58 4.34 1.86 2.94
N PHE A 59 3.68 0.72 2.70
CA PHE A 59 3.86 -0.50 3.48
C PHE A 59 4.25 -1.64 2.55
N ASP A 60 5.46 -2.15 2.73
CA ASP A 60 5.92 -3.38 2.10
C ASP A 60 5.81 -4.51 3.13
N TYR A 61 4.98 -5.51 2.85
CA TYR A 61 4.72 -6.60 3.78
C TYR A 61 4.45 -7.92 3.05
N THR A 62 4.77 -9.02 3.73
CA THR A 62 4.34 -10.36 3.31
C THR A 62 2.98 -10.65 3.96
N PRO A 63 1.95 -11.06 3.20
CA PRO A 63 0.67 -11.46 3.78
C PRO A 63 0.86 -12.62 4.77
N GLY A 64 0.47 -12.40 6.02
CA GLY A 64 0.50 -13.41 7.08
C GLY A 64 -0.91 -13.75 7.53
N PHE A 65 -1.13 -15.00 7.93
CA PHE A 65 -2.35 -15.39 8.63
C PHE A 65 -2.17 -15.18 10.13
N MET A 66 -3.04 -14.38 10.74
CA MET A 66 -3.09 -14.28 12.20
C MET A 66 -4.02 -15.36 12.75
N LYS A 67 -3.60 -16.07 13.80
CA LYS A 67 -4.52 -16.93 14.56
C LYS A 67 -5.47 -16.05 15.37
N SER A 68 -6.78 -16.28 15.24
CA SER A 68 -7.80 -15.63 16.07
C SER A 68 -7.50 -15.88 17.56
N SER A 69 -7.46 -14.83 18.36
CA SER A 69 -7.35 -14.95 19.82
C SER A 69 -8.75 -15.10 20.43
N GLU A 70 -9.35 -16.27 20.27
CA GLU A 70 -10.50 -16.70 21.07
C GLU A 70 -10.03 -17.58 22.23
N GLU A 71 -9.23 -17.03 23.16
CA GLU A 71 -8.99 -17.72 24.44
C GLU A 71 -8.42 -16.77 25.52
N LYS A 72 -9.27 -15.94 26.13
CA LYS A 72 -9.10 -15.56 27.55
C LYS A 72 -10.34 -14.93 28.19
N LEU A 73 -11.49 -15.61 28.10
CA LEU A 73 -12.61 -15.39 29.00
C LEU A 73 -13.14 -16.77 29.42
N ALA A 74 -12.39 -17.42 30.32
CA ALA A 74 -12.85 -18.52 31.16
C ALA A 74 -12.40 -18.20 32.59
#